data_AF-A0A7W1D3D8-F1
#
_entry.id   AF-A0A7W1D3D8-F1
#
_cell.length_a   1.000
_cell.length_b   1.000
_cell.length_c   1.000
_cell.angle_alpha   90.00
_cell.angle_beta   90.00
_cell.angle_gamma   90.00
#
_symmetry.space_group_name_H-M   'P 1'
#
loop_
_entity.id
_entity.type
_entity.pdbx_description
1 polymer ?
#
loop_
_entity_poly.entity_id
_entity_poly.type
_entity_poly.pdbx_seq_one_letter_code
_entity_poly.pdbx_strand_id
1 'polypeptide(L)' 'MSGEDLQALPPTISVEEAGRILGLSRPSAYAAANAFLETGDGIPALRFGRKLRVPTARLLAMLGDDARAEAEAGGGL' A
#
# COMPACT_ATOMS: atom_id res chain seq x y z
N MET A 1 3.23 8.43 -12.36
CA MET A 1 2.93 9.06 -11.06
C MET A 1 4.26 9.52 -10.50
N SER A 2 4.39 10.81 -10.21
CA SER A 2 5.52 11.36 -9.46
C SER A 2 5.39 11.01 -7.98
N GLY A 3 6.46 11.10 -7.19
CA GLY A 3 6.42 10.78 -5.74
C GLY A 3 5.48 11.70 -4.94
N GLU A 4 5.33 12.94 -5.39
CA GLU A 4 4.36 13.93 -4.89
C GLU A 4 2.90 13.51 -5.11
N ASP A 5 2.56 12.82 -6.22
CA ASP A 5 1.20 12.27 -6.45
C ASP A 5 0.83 11.20 -5.41
N LEU A 6 1.84 10.48 -4.90
CA LEU A 6 1.66 9.37 -3.96
C LEU A 6 1.23 9.86 -2.57
N GLN A 7 1.62 11.08 -2.21
CA GLN A 7 1.26 11.71 -0.93
C GLN A 7 -0.19 12.23 -0.89
N ALA A 8 -0.83 12.43 -2.05
CA ALA A 8 -2.22 12.86 -2.16
C ALA A 8 -3.23 11.70 -2.15
N LEU A 9 -2.77 10.46 -1.99
CA LEU A 9 -3.63 9.29 -2.03
C LEU A 9 -4.61 9.25 -0.83
N PRO A 10 -5.85 8.77 -1.02
CA PRO A 10 -6.78 8.56 0.07
C PRO A 10 -6.21 7.54 1.07
N PRO A 11 -6.72 7.47 2.32
CA PRO A 11 -6.20 6.57 3.37
C PRO A 11 -6.21 5.08 2.98
N THR A 12 -7.11 4.71 2.08
CA THR A 12 -7.13 3.39 1.44
C THR A 12 -7.44 3.53 -0.04
N ILE A 13 -6.81 2.68 -0.85
CA ILE A 13 -7.11 2.53 -2.27
C ILE A 13 -7.64 1.12 -2.55
N SER A 14 -8.16 0.90 -3.77
CA SER A 14 -8.50 -0.43 -4.23
C SER A 14 -7.26 -1.26 -4.54
N VAL A 15 -7.43 -2.58 -4.60
CA VAL A 15 -6.38 -3.52 -5.03
C VAL A 15 -5.94 -3.24 -6.47
N GLU A 16 -6.86 -2.81 -7.33
CA GLU A 16 -6.54 -2.49 -8.72
C GLU A 16 -5.65 -1.24 -8.83
N GLU A 17 -5.95 -0.19 -8.05
CA GLU A 17 -5.11 1.02 -7.99
C GLU A 17 -3.71 0.70 -7.44
N ALA A 18 -3.62 -0.07 -6.35
CA ALA A 18 -2.34 -0.53 -5.82
C ALA A 18 -1.56 -1.37 -6.84
N GLY A 19 -2.24 -2.25 -7.57
CA GLY A 19 -1.65 -3.03 -8.66
C GLY A 19 -1.04 -2.16 -9.74
N ARG A 20 -1.75 -1.10 -10.19
CA ARG A 20 -1.23 -0.15 -11.19
C ARG A 20 0.01 0.58 -10.69
N ILE A 21 0.03 0.99 -9.42
CA ILE A 21 1.21 1.62 -8.79
C ILE A 21 2.42 0.67 -8.83
N LEU A 22 2.21 -0.61 -8.55
CA LEU A 22 3.24 -1.64 -8.54
C LEU A 22 3.58 -2.23 -9.93
N GLY A 23 2.95 -1.75 -11.00
CA GLY A 23 3.15 -2.27 -12.35
C GLY A 23 2.54 -3.67 -12.59
N LEU A 24 1.56 -4.06 -11.79
CA LEU A 24 0.89 -5.37 -11.85
C LEU A 24 -0.39 -5.31 -12.68
N SER A 25 -0.67 -6.41 -13.39
CA SER A 25 -1.99 -6.64 -13.96
C SER A 25 -3.05 -6.74 -12.86
N ARG A 26 -4.31 -6.46 -13.19
CA ARG A 26 -5.42 -6.59 -12.22
C ARG A 26 -5.49 -8.01 -11.61
N PRO A 27 -5.45 -9.11 -12.39
CA PRO A 27 -5.42 -10.46 -11.81
C PRO A 27 -4.23 -10.69 -10.86
N SER A 28 -3.03 -10.27 -11.25
CA SER A 28 -1.82 -10.41 -10.42
C SER A 28 -1.93 -9.63 -9.11
N ALA A 29 -2.51 -8.42 -9.14
CA ALA A 29 -2.72 -7.61 -7.95
C ALA A 29 -3.70 -8.26 -6.96
N TYR A 30 -4.80 -8.83 -7.47
CA TYR A 30 -5.74 -9.57 -6.62
C TYR A 30 -5.13 -10.87 -6.07
N ALA A 31 -4.30 -11.58 -6.84
CA ALA A 31 -3.58 -12.75 -6.34
C ALA A 31 -2.66 -12.37 -5.17
N ALA A 32 -1.84 -11.32 -5.35
CA ALA A 32 -0.93 -10.83 -4.32
C ALA A 32 -1.65 -10.30 -3.07
N ALA A 33 -2.81 -9.66 -3.23
CA ALA A 33 -3.62 -9.20 -2.10
C ALA A 33 -4.26 -10.36 -1.31
N ASN A 34 -4.66 -11.44 -1.98
CA ASN A 34 -5.16 -12.62 -1.28
C ASN A 34 -4.03 -13.38 -0.57
N ALA A 35 -2.88 -13.53 -1.22
CA ALA A 35 -1.68 -14.10 -0.60
C ALA A 35 -1.34 -13.36 0.70
N PHE A 36 -1.38 -12.02 0.69
CA PHE A 36 -1.13 -11.22 1.89
C PHE A 36 -2.12 -11.52 3.03
N LEU A 37 -3.40 -11.75 2.72
CA LEU A 37 -4.40 -12.08 3.74
C LEU A 37 -4.18 -13.48 4.35
N GLU A 38 -3.54 -14.39 3.61
CA GLU A 38 -3.25 -15.75 4.04
C GLU A 38 -1.91 -15.87 4.77
N THR A 39 -0.88 -15.19 4.26
CA THR A 39 0.52 -15.38 4.69
C THR A 39 1.18 -14.12 5.23
N GLY A 40 0.62 -12.94 4.97
CA GLY A 40 1.26 -11.65 5.25
C GLY A 40 2.26 -11.19 4.18
N ASP A 41 2.43 -11.96 3.09
CA ASP A 41 3.33 -11.63 1.98
C ASP A 41 2.55 -11.24 0.71
N GLY A 42 2.95 -10.15 0.05
CA GLY A 42 2.27 -9.58 -1.12
C GLY A 42 1.74 -8.16 -0.89
N ILE A 43 0.63 -7.80 -1.57
CA ILE A 43 0.05 -6.46 -1.48
C ILE A 43 -0.71 -6.32 -0.16
N PRO A 44 -0.41 -5.33 0.70
CA PRO A 44 -1.03 -5.18 2.01
C PRO A 44 -2.52 -4.92 1.83
N ALA A 45 -3.36 -5.82 2.35
CA ALA A 45 -4.79 -5.78 2.13
C ALA A 45 -5.58 -5.94 3.43
N LEU A 46 -6.73 -5.26 3.48
CA LEU A 46 -7.77 -5.41 4.48
C LEU A 46 -9.05 -5.89 3.81
N ARG A 47 -9.71 -6.87 4.43
CA ARG A 47 -10.99 -7.40 3.99
C ARG A 47 -12.14 -6.75 4.77
N PHE A 48 -12.99 -6.04 4.06
CA PHE A 48 -14.25 -5.49 4.56
C PHE A 48 -15.42 -6.25 3.93
N GLY A 49 -15.79 -7.38 4.56
CA GLY A 49 -16.75 -8.32 3.99
C GLY A 49 -16.29 -8.85 2.62
N ARG A 50 -17.01 -8.46 1.56
CA ARG A 50 -16.70 -8.87 0.18
C ARG A 50 -15.71 -7.94 -0.54
N LYS A 51 -15.33 -6.81 0.05
CA LYS A 51 -14.44 -5.83 -0.57
C LYS A 51 -13.04 -5.91 0.02
N LEU A 52 -12.04 -5.74 -0.85
CA LEU A 52 -10.64 -5.59 -0.47
C LEU A 52 -10.21 -4.14 -0.61
N ARG A 53 -9.44 -3.66 0.37
CA ARG A 53 -8.85 -2.32 0.38
C ARG A 53 -7.38 -2.41 0.77
N VAL A 54 -6.55 -1.59 0.15
CA VAL A 54 -5.12 -1.50 0.43
C VAL A 54 -4.89 -0.26 1.29
N PRO A 55 -4.37 -0.40 2.52
CA PRO A 55 -3.95 0.75 3.32
C PRO A 55 -2.79 1.44 2.62
N THR A 56 -3.02 2.70 2.21
CA THR A 56 -2.02 3.48 1.47
C THR A 56 -0.73 3.61 2.27
N ALA A 57 -0.81 3.88 3.57
CA ALA A 57 0.36 4.01 4.44
C ALA A 57 1.25 2.74 4.46
N ARG A 58 0.66 1.53 4.42
CA ARG A 58 1.44 0.29 4.38
C ARG A 58 2.07 0.04 3.01
N LEU A 59 1.34 0.38 1.94
CA LEU A 59 1.86 0.31 0.59
C LEU A 59 3.05 1.27 0.40
N LEU A 60 2.93 2.49 0.91
CA LEU A 60 4.00 3.50 0.92
C LEU A 60 5.23 3.02 1.68
N ALA A 61 5.06 2.49 2.88
CA ALA A 61 6.16 1.94 3.68
C ALA A 61 6.93 0.82 2.93
N MET A 62 6.23 -0.05 2.18
CA MET A 62 6.89 -1.08 1.37
C MET A 62 7.72 -0.52 0.21
N LEU A 63 7.40 0.68 -0.28
CA LEU A 63 8.10 1.34 -1.38
C LEU A 63 9.32 2.15 -0.92
N GLY A 64 9.66 2.08 0.37
CA GLY A 64 10.75 2.85 0.97
C GLY A 64 10.37 4.30 1.24
N ASP A 65 9.08 4.63 1.30
CA ASP A 65 8.60 5.91 1.86
C ASP A 65 8.61 5.82 3.39
N ASP A 66 9.82 5.63 3.94
CA ASP A 66 10.14 5.72 5.36
C ASP A 66 10.14 7.19 5.85
N ALA A 67 9.60 8.13 5.08
CA ALA A 67 9.61 9.56 5.35
C ALA A 67 8.89 9.96 6.65
N ARG A 68 8.11 9.06 7.28
CA ARG A 68 7.55 9.29 8.63
C ARG A 68 8.33 8.60 9.76
N ALA A 69 9.02 7.49 9.49
CA ALA A 69 9.76 6.75 10.53
C ALA A 69 10.98 7.55 11.03
N GLU A 70 11.63 8.31 10.15
CA GLU A 70 12.76 9.17 10.51
C GLU A 70 12.31 10.55 11.03
N ALA A 71 11.21 11.12 10.52
CA ALA A 71 10.72 12.43 10.91
C ALA A 71 10.23 12.50 12.37
N GLU A 72 9.74 11.39 12.94
CA GLU A 72 9.41 11.30 14.37
C GLU A 72 10.62 10.94 15.26
N ALA A 73 11.68 10.38 14.69
CA ALA A 73 12.91 10.03 15.40
C ALA A 73 13.90 11.20 15.57
N GLY A 74 13.72 12.30 14.81
CA GLY A 74 14.59 13.48 14.81
C GLY A 74 14.06 14.72 15.53
N GLY A 75 12.94 14.65 16.26
CA GLY A 75 12.28 15.80 16.89
C GLY A 75 12.76 16.14 18.31
N GLY A 76 13.98 15.73 18.69
CA GLY A 76 14.53 15.98 20.02
C GLY A 76 15.98 16.46 19.94
N LEU A 77 16.16 17.77 19.84
CA LEU A 77 17.29 18.56 20.34
C LEU A 77 16.90 20.05 20.33
#